data_AF-Q9Y6N9-F1
#
_entry.id   AF-Q9Y6N9-F1
#
_cell.length_a   1.000
_cell.length_b   1.000
_cell.length_c   1.000
_cell.angle_alpha   90.00
_cell.angle_beta   90.00
_cell.angle_gamma   90.00
#
_symmetry.space_group_name_H-M   'P 1'
#
loop_
_entity.id
_entity.type
_entity.pdbx_description
1 polymer ?
#
loop_
_entity_poly.entity_id
_entity_poly.type
_entity_poly.pdbx_seq_one_letter_code
_entity_poly.pdbx_strand_id
1 'polypeptide(L)'
;MDRKVAREFRHKVDFLIENDAEKDYLYDVLRMYHQTMDVAVLVGDLKLVINEPSRLPLFDAIRPLIPLKHQVEYDQLTPRRSRKLKEVRLDRLHPEGLGLSVRGGLEFGCGLFISHLIKGGQADSVGLQVGDEIVRINGYSISSCTHEEVINLIRTKKTVSIKVRHIGLIPVKSSPDEPLTWQYVDQFVSESGGVRGSLGSPGNRENKEKKVFISLVGSRGLGCSISSGPIQKPGIFISHVKPGSLSAEVGLEIGDQIVEVNGVDFSNLDHKEAVNVLKSSRSLTISIVAAAGRELFMTDRERLAEARQRELQRQELLMQKRLAMESNKILQEQQEMERQRRKEIAQKAAEENERYRKEMEQIVEEEEKFKKQWEEDWGSKEQLLLPKTITAEVHPVPLRKPKYDQGVEPELEPADDLDGGTEEQGEQDFRKYEEGFDPYSMFTPEQIMGKDVRLLRIKKEGSLDLALEGGVDSPIGKVVVSAVYERGAAERHGGIVKGDEIMAINGKIVTDYTLAEAEAALQKAWNQGGDWIDLVVAVCPPKEYDDELTFF
;
A
#
# COMPACT_ATOMS: atom_id res chain seq x y z
N MET A 1 23.21 -11.35 -24.49
CA MET A 1 22.28 -10.30 -24.00
C MET A 1 21.72 -10.62 -22.63
N ASP A 2 21.48 -11.90 -22.30
CA ASP A 2 20.81 -12.32 -21.05
C ASP A 2 21.42 -11.77 -19.76
N ARG A 3 22.75 -11.75 -19.59
CA ARG A 3 23.34 -11.26 -18.34
C ARG A 3 23.03 -9.79 -18.04
N LYS A 4 22.91 -8.94 -19.08
CA LYS A 4 22.58 -7.51 -18.89
C LYS A 4 21.11 -7.36 -18.51
N VAL A 5 20.22 -8.02 -19.24
CA VAL A 5 18.77 -8.02 -18.98
C VAL A 5 18.47 -8.58 -17.59
N ALA A 6 19.08 -9.71 -17.23
CA ALA A 6 18.92 -10.33 -15.92
C ALA A 6 19.42 -9.44 -14.77
N ARG A 7 20.53 -8.73 -14.97
CA ARG A 7 21.04 -7.78 -13.96
C ARG A 7 20.14 -6.56 -13.81
N GLU A 8 19.68 -5.98 -14.92
CA GLU A 8 18.73 -4.86 -14.89
C GLU A 8 17.39 -5.26 -14.27
N PHE A 9 16.91 -6.46 -14.56
CA PHE A 9 15.71 -7.03 -13.94
C PHE A 9 15.91 -7.20 -12.43
N ARG A 10 17.02 -7.81 -11.99
CA ARG A 10 17.33 -8.03 -10.58
C ARG A 10 17.36 -6.72 -9.78
N HIS A 11 18.04 -5.69 -10.30
CA HIS A 11 18.03 -4.38 -9.63
C HIS A 11 16.63 -3.77 -9.48
N LYS A 12 15.73 -3.99 -10.46
CA LYS A 12 14.33 -3.53 -10.34
C LYS A 12 13.55 -4.33 -9.32
N VAL A 13 13.79 -5.64 -9.21
CA VAL A 13 13.17 -6.49 -8.19
C VAL A 13 13.63 -6.05 -6.80
N ASP A 14 14.94 -5.88 -6.59
CA ASP A 14 15.50 -5.46 -5.30
C ASP A 14 15.01 -4.06 -4.86
N PHE A 15 14.65 -3.20 -5.82
CA PHE A 15 14.09 -1.87 -5.54
C PHE A 15 12.58 -1.89 -5.23
N LEU A 16 11.82 -2.84 -5.78
CA LEU A 16 10.36 -2.86 -5.70
C LEU A 16 9.80 -3.89 -4.71
N ILE A 17 10.60 -4.88 -4.33
CA ILE A 17 10.24 -5.94 -3.39
C ILE A 17 11.32 -5.99 -2.32
N GLU A 18 10.93 -5.78 -1.07
CA GLU A 18 11.86 -5.84 0.06
C GLU A 18 12.04 -7.28 0.57
N ASN A 19 10.94 -8.03 0.67
CA ASN A 19 10.89 -9.37 1.25
C ASN A 19 11.55 -10.43 0.35
N ASP A 20 12.55 -11.13 0.88
CA ASP A 20 13.29 -12.16 0.13
C ASP A 20 12.43 -13.37 -0.27
N ALA A 21 11.44 -13.76 0.53
CA ALA A 21 10.52 -14.85 0.17
C ALA A 21 9.62 -14.47 -1.03
N GLU A 22 9.20 -13.20 -1.13
CA GLU A 22 8.45 -12.70 -2.28
C GLU A 22 9.33 -12.66 -3.54
N LYS A 23 10.61 -12.29 -3.40
CA LYS A 23 11.60 -12.34 -4.49
C LYS A 23 11.81 -13.77 -4.97
N ASP A 24 12.00 -14.71 -4.05
CA ASP A 24 12.19 -16.13 -4.37
C ASP A 24 10.98 -16.70 -5.10
N TYR A 25 9.76 -16.42 -4.62
CA TYR A 25 8.53 -16.78 -5.32
C TYR A 25 8.49 -16.19 -6.74
N LEU A 26 8.80 -14.90 -6.91
CA LEU A 26 8.88 -14.25 -8.22
C LEU A 26 9.87 -14.95 -9.17
N TYR A 27 11.04 -15.35 -8.67
CA TYR A 27 12.03 -16.05 -9.49
C TYR A 27 11.60 -17.48 -9.85
N ASP A 28 10.89 -18.17 -8.94
CA ASP A 28 10.38 -19.52 -9.19
C ASP A 28 9.23 -19.53 -10.19
N VAL A 29 8.31 -18.57 -10.15
CA VAL A 29 7.22 -18.46 -11.16
C VAL A 29 7.78 -18.17 -12.56
N LEU A 30 8.82 -17.33 -12.66
CA LEU A 30 9.52 -17.07 -13.92
C LEU A 30 10.25 -18.31 -14.43
N ARG A 31 10.82 -19.11 -13.52
CA ARG A 31 11.48 -20.38 -13.86
C ARG A 31 10.47 -21.42 -14.34
N MET A 32 9.32 -21.53 -13.68
CA MET A 32 8.21 -22.38 -14.10
C MET A 32 7.70 -21.98 -15.49
N TYR A 33 7.48 -20.69 -15.72
CA TYR A 33 7.09 -20.19 -17.04
C TYR A 33 8.09 -20.59 -18.13
N HIS A 34 9.39 -20.53 -17.85
CA HIS A 34 10.40 -20.95 -18.82
C HIS A 34 10.30 -22.45 -19.18
N GLN A 35 9.71 -23.28 -18.30
CA GLN A 35 9.47 -24.70 -18.55
C GLN A 35 8.13 -24.96 -19.24
N THR A 36 7.05 -24.33 -18.75
CA THR A 36 5.68 -24.60 -19.21
C THR A 36 5.32 -23.81 -20.45
N MET A 37 5.95 -22.65 -20.67
CA MET A 37 5.61 -21.68 -21.70
C MET A 37 4.15 -21.18 -21.62
N ASP A 38 3.51 -21.29 -20.45
CA ASP A 38 2.13 -20.89 -20.20
C ASP A 38 2.08 -19.46 -19.62
N VAL A 39 1.70 -18.51 -20.47
CA VAL A 39 1.66 -17.09 -20.11
C VAL A 39 0.47 -16.74 -19.21
N ALA A 40 -0.64 -17.48 -19.32
CA ALA A 40 -1.82 -17.22 -18.50
C ALA A 40 -1.58 -17.61 -17.05
N VAL A 41 -0.97 -18.79 -16.83
CA VAL A 41 -0.52 -19.23 -15.51
C VAL A 41 0.51 -18.26 -14.94
N LEU A 42 1.52 -17.86 -15.74
CA LEU A 42 2.51 -16.87 -15.31
C LEU A 42 1.85 -15.58 -14.81
N VAL A 43 0.95 -14.98 -15.58
CA VAL A 43 0.34 -13.70 -15.17
C VAL A 43 -0.50 -13.89 -13.91
N GLY A 44 -1.26 -14.99 -13.80
CA GLY A 44 -2.01 -15.33 -12.59
C GLY A 44 -1.11 -15.41 -11.34
N ASP A 45 0.01 -16.13 -11.44
CA ASP A 45 0.95 -16.28 -10.33
C ASP A 45 1.66 -14.96 -9.99
N LEU A 46 2.01 -14.15 -11.00
CA LEU A 46 2.61 -12.83 -10.79
C LEU A 46 1.70 -11.88 -10.01
N LYS A 47 0.37 -12.01 -10.11
CA LYS A 47 -0.57 -11.16 -9.36
C LYS A 47 -0.46 -11.36 -7.84
N LEU A 48 0.09 -12.47 -7.37
CA LEU A 48 0.30 -12.72 -5.93
C LEU A 48 1.42 -11.85 -5.33
N VAL A 49 2.47 -11.56 -6.11
CA VAL A 49 3.58 -10.69 -5.69
C VAL A 49 3.40 -9.25 -6.17
N ILE A 50 2.79 -9.04 -7.33
CA ILE A 50 2.43 -7.71 -7.85
C ILE A 50 1.03 -7.37 -7.35
N ASN A 51 0.93 -7.09 -6.05
CA ASN A 51 -0.32 -6.95 -5.31
C ASN A 51 -0.60 -5.50 -4.85
N GLU A 52 0.14 -4.51 -5.34
CA GLU A 52 -0.04 -3.09 -5.03
C GLU A 52 0.48 -2.19 -6.19
N PRO A 53 0.03 -0.92 -6.30
CA PRO A 53 0.38 -0.05 -7.43
C PRO A 53 1.88 0.20 -7.59
N SER A 54 2.62 0.27 -6.48
CA SER A 54 4.07 0.51 -6.46
C SER A 54 4.85 -0.59 -7.19
N ARG A 55 4.34 -1.84 -7.15
CA ARG A 55 4.95 -3.03 -7.74
C ARG A 55 4.58 -3.26 -9.20
N LEU A 56 3.54 -2.61 -9.73
CA LEU A 56 3.11 -2.75 -11.13
C LEU A 56 4.22 -2.52 -12.20
N PRO A 57 5.27 -1.68 -12.00
CA PRO A 57 6.38 -1.60 -12.94
C PRO A 57 7.13 -2.92 -13.17
N LEU A 58 6.92 -3.94 -12.32
CA LEU A 58 7.46 -5.28 -12.54
C LEU A 58 6.91 -5.93 -13.80
N PHE A 59 5.66 -5.68 -14.20
CA PHE A 59 5.16 -6.20 -15.49
C PHE A 59 5.98 -5.67 -16.68
N ASP A 60 6.32 -4.37 -16.67
CA ASP A 60 7.19 -3.77 -17.68
C ASP A 60 8.62 -4.31 -17.62
N ALA A 61 9.10 -4.67 -16.42
CA ALA A 61 10.42 -5.26 -16.20
C ALA A 61 10.50 -6.73 -16.65
N ILE A 62 9.40 -7.47 -16.54
CA ILE A 62 9.29 -8.89 -16.92
C ILE A 62 9.08 -9.04 -18.42
N ARG A 63 8.38 -8.10 -19.07
CA ARG A 63 8.08 -8.15 -20.52
C ARG A 63 9.27 -8.50 -21.42
N PRO A 64 10.50 -7.96 -21.25
CA PRO A 64 11.66 -8.35 -22.05
C PRO A 64 12.12 -9.82 -21.87
N LEU A 65 11.75 -10.49 -20.78
CA LEU A 65 12.00 -11.91 -20.55
C LEU A 65 10.97 -12.81 -21.25
N ILE A 66 9.85 -12.24 -21.70
CA ILE A 66 8.78 -12.97 -22.39
C ILE A 66 9.13 -13.11 -23.89
N PRO A 67 9.16 -14.34 -24.45
CA PRO A 67 9.37 -14.56 -25.87
C PRO A 67 8.38 -13.77 -26.73
N LEU A 68 8.84 -13.22 -27.86
CA LEU A 68 8.04 -12.37 -28.75
C LEU A 68 6.67 -12.97 -29.12
N LYS A 69 6.60 -14.30 -29.31
CA LYS A 69 5.35 -15.02 -29.62
C LYS A 69 4.27 -14.92 -28.54
N HIS A 70 4.64 -14.68 -27.28
CA HIS A 70 3.70 -14.57 -26.16
C HIS A 70 3.48 -13.12 -25.70
N GLN A 71 4.24 -12.16 -26.23
CA GLN A 71 4.17 -10.76 -25.76
C GLN A 71 2.81 -10.09 -25.98
N VAL A 72 2.09 -10.47 -27.03
CA VAL A 72 0.73 -9.92 -27.30
C VAL A 72 -0.28 -10.42 -26.28
N GLU A 73 -0.23 -11.72 -25.95
CA GLU A 73 -1.10 -12.34 -24.95
C GLU A 73 -0.77 -11.82 -23.54
N TYR A 74 0.52 -11.70 -23.23
CA TYR A 74 0.98 -11.07 -21.99
C TYR A 74 0.43 -9.63 -21.81
N ASP A 75 0.45 -8.81 -22.85
CA ASP A 75 -0.11 -7.44 -22.83
C ASP A 75 -1.64 -7.39 -22.71
N GLN A 76 -2.34 -8.47 -23.05
CA GLN A 76 -3.79 -8.56 -22.90
C GLN A 76 -4.19 -8.95 -21.47
N LEU A 77 -3.36 -9.76 -20.80
CA LEU A 77 -3.62 -10.25 -19.45
C LEU A 77 -3.10 -9.32 -18.35
N THR A 78 -2.16 -8.41 -18.67
CA THR A 78 -1.59 -7.46 -17.72
C THR A 78 -2.26 -6.08 -17.80
N PRO A 79 -2.30 -5.29 -16.72
CA PRO A 79 -2.91 -3.94 -16.75
C PRO A 79 -2.20 -3.01 -17.73
N ARG A 80 -2.97 -2.38 -18.63
CA ARG A 80 -2.44 -1.42 -19.62
C ARG A 80 -2.17 -0.06 -18.98
N ARG A 81 -1.04 0.08 -18.30
CA ARG A 81 -0.66 1.36 -17.69
C ARG A 81 -0.30 2.40 -18.75
N SER A 82 -0.72 3.63 -18.52
CA SER A 82 -0.27 4.79 -19.28
C SER A 82 0.30 5.83 -18.33
N ARG A 83 1.51 6.31 -18.62
CA ARG A 83 2.08 7.49 -17.95
C ARG A 83 1.42 8.80 -18.42
N LYS A 84 0.72 8.79 -19.56
CA LYS A 84 -0.01 9.95 -20.05
C LYS A 84 -1.31 10.06 -19.27
N LEU A 85 -1.52 11.22 -18.64
CA LEU A 85 -2.79 11.55 -18.02
C LEU A 85 -3.86 11.77 -19.08
N LYS A 86 -5.07 11.29 -18.79
CA LYS A 86 -6.28 11.58 -19.58
C LYS A 86 -7.09 12.64 -18.86
N GLU A 87 -7.49 13.70 -19.55
CA GLU A 87 -8.37 14.74 -19.02
C GLU A 87 -9.77 14.60 -19.63
N VAL A 88 -10.80 14.65 -18.80
CA VAL A 88 -12.21 14.64 -19.20
C VAL A 88 -12.98 15.74 -18.47
N ARG A 89 -14.08 16.20 -19.07
CA ARG A 89 -14.98 17.19 -18.46
C ARG A 89 -16.37 16.58 -18.39
N LEU A 90 -16.97 16.64 -17.22
CA LEU A 90 -18.30 16.11 -16.95
C LEU A 90 -19.22 17.22 -16.44
N ASP A 91 -20.49 17.15 -16.82
CA ASP A 91 -21.58 18.00 -16.37
C ASP A 91 -22.31 17.35 -15.19
N ARG A 92 -22.29 18.00 -14.03
CA ARG A 92 -23.00 17.55 -12.83
C ARG A 92 -24.49 17.85 -12.86
N LEU A 93 -24.95 18.71 -13.77
CA LEU A 93 -26.36 19.00 -13.94
C LEU A 93 -27.03 18.05 -14.95
N HIS A 94 -26.26 17.09 -15.50
CA HIS A 94 -26.83 16.05 -16.33
C HIS A 94 -27.88 15.25 -15.54
N PRO A 95 -29.03 14.87 -16.12
CA PRO A 95 -30.12 14.21 -15.38
C PRO A 95 -29.76 12.86 -14.74
N GLU A 96 -28.77 12.17 -15.32
CA GLU A 96 -28.19 10.91 -14.82
C GLU A 96 -26.81 11.13 -14.14
N GLY A 97 -26.47 12.41 -13.97
CA GLY A 97 -25.21 12.94 -13.43
C GLY A 97 -23.97 12.34 -14.04
N LEU A 98 -22.97 12.04 -13.21
CA LEU A 98 -21.65 11.66 -13.69
C LEU A 98 -21.61 10.19 -14.15
N GLY A 99 -22.36 9.31 -13.49
CA GLY A 99 -22.40 7.88 -13.80
C GLY A 99 -21.13 7.13 -13.38
N LEU A 100 -20.51 7.52 -12.27
CA LEU A 100 -19.31 6.88 -11.71
C LEU A 100 -19.38 6.79 -10.18
N SER A 101 -18.73 5.79 -9.61
CA SER A 101 -18.47 5.68 -8.18
C SER A 101 -16.97 5.80 -7.91
N VAL A 102 -16.61 6.44 -6.79
CA VAL A 102 -15.22 6.60 -6.36
C VAL A 102 -15.03 6.06 -4.95
N ARG A 103 -13.78 5.68 -4.65
CA ARG A 103 -13.35 5.21 -3.34
C ARG A 103 -11.89 5.56 -3.07
N GLY A 104 -11.45 5.41 -1.82
CA GLY A 104 -10.14 5.84 -1.35
C GLY A 104 -10.10 7.32 -0.93
N GLY A 105 -8.90 7.85 -0.70
CA GLY A 105 -8.70 9.13 -0.04
C GLY A 105 -7.52 9.07 0.93
N LEU A 106 -6.97 10.25 1.26
CA LEU A 106 -5.80 10.39 2.12
C LEU A 106 -5.92 9.64 3.45
N GLU A 107 -7.10 9.70 4.08
CA GLU A 107 -7.40 9.04 5.36
C GLU A 107 -7.34 7.51 5.30
N PHE A 108 -7.39 6.94 4.09
CA PHE A 108 -7.29 5.51 3.83
C PHE A 108 -5.88 5.10 3.38
N GLY A 109 -4.92 6.03 3.32
CA GLY A 109 -3.56 5.78 2.87
C GLY A 109 -3.43 5.48 1.38
N CYS A 110 -4.42 5.85 0.56
CA CYS A 110 -4.42 5.63 -0.89
C CYS A 110 -4.94 6.82 -1.69
N GLY A 111 -4.70 6.81 -3.00
CA GLY A 111 -5.31 7.77 -3.93
C GLY A 111 -6.83 7.58 -4.07
N LEU A 112 -7.47 8.37 -4.93
CA LEU A 112 -8.89 8.23 -5.24
C LEU A 112 -9.09 7.42 -6.53
N PHE A 113 -9.88 6.35 -6.50
CA PHE A 113 -10.05 5.41 -7.61
C PHE A 113 -11.51 5.31 -8.05
N ILE A 114 -11.73 5.17 -9.37
CA ILE A 114 -13.04 4.84 -9.93
C ILE A 114 -13.31 3.35 -9.70
N SER A 115 -14.30 3.03 -8.85
CA SER A 115 -14.68 1.65 -8.49
C SER A 115 -15.80 1.09 -9.36
N HIS A 116 -16.66 1.97 -9.88
CA HIS A 116 -17.81 1.56 -10.68
C HIS A 116 -18.13 2.61 -11.74
N LEU A 117 -18.67 2.16 -12.88
CA LEU A 117 -19.15 3.01 -13.97
C LEU A 117 -20.51 2.53 -14.44
N ILE A 118 -21.43 3.47 -14.62
CA ILE A 118 -22.72 3.21 -15.25
C ILE A 118 -22.48 3.07 -16.75
N LYS A 119 -22.75 1.88 -17.28
CA LYS A 119 -22.63 1.61 -18.72
C LYS A 119 -23.55 2.52 -19.52
N GLY A 120 -23.01 3.22 -20.51
CA GLY A 120 -23.70 4.24 -21.30
C GLY A 120 -23.88 5.59 -20.58
N GLY A 121 -23.49 5.68 -19.31
CA GLY A 121 -23.53 6.93 -18.55
C GLY A 121 -22.45 7.92 -19.00
N GLN A 122 -22.46 9.11 -18.42
CA GLN A 122 -21.60 10.21 -18.87
C GLN A 122 -20.11 9.86 -18.74
N ALA A 123 -19.69 9.30 -17.60
CA ALA A 123 -18.31 8.88 -17.36
C ALA A 123 -17.82 7.79 -18.32
N ASP A 124 -18.67 6.79 -18.60
CA ASP A 124 -18.37 5.73 -19.57
C ASP A 124 -18.26 6.32 -20.99
N SER A 125 -19.15 7.25 -21.36
CA SER A 125 -19.16 7.87 -22.69
C SER A 125 -17.89 8.69 -23.01
N VAL A 126 -17.25 9.28 -21.99
CA VAL A 126 -15.96 9.98 -22.14
C VAL A 126 -14.76 9.02 -22.01
N GLY A 127 -15.02 7.74 -21.81
CA GLY A 127 -14.07 6.64 -21.74
C GLY A 127 -13.26 6.60 -20.45
N LEU A 128 -13.80 7.07 -19.32
CA LEU A 128 -13.24 6.71 -18.01
C LEU A 128 -13.35 5.19 -17.83
N GLN A 129 -12.49 4.62 -17.00
CA GLN A 129 -12.46 3.18 -16.75
C GLN A 129 -12.42 2.87 -15.25
N VAL A 130 -12.99 1.73 -14.86
CA VAL A 130 -12.77 1.18 -13.51
C VAL A 130 -11.27 0.89 -13.35
N GLY A 131 -10.70 1.29 -12.21
CA GLY A 131 -9.26 1.22 -11.95
C GLY A 131 -8.47 2.45 -12.42
N ASP A 132 -9.16 3.49 -12.89
CA ASP A 132 -8.57 4.82 -13.05
C ASP A 132 -8.38 5.49 -11.69
N GLU A 133 -7.17 5.99 -11.44
CA GLU A 133 -6.85 6.87 -10.33
C GLU A 133 -7.11 8.32 -10.75
N ILE A 134 -7.96 9.01 -10.00
CA ILE A 134 -8.15 10.45 -10.14
C ILE A 134 -6.98 11.14 -9.47
N VAL A 135 -6.27 11.98 -10.22
CA VAL A 135 -5.06 12.67 -9.73
C VAL A 135 -5.23 14.18 -9.67
N ARG A 136 -6.17 14.75 -10.42
CA ARG A 136 -6.57 16.16 -10.30
C ARG A 136 -8.04 16.37 -10.55
N ILE A 137 -8.62 17.33 -9.84
CA ILE A 137 -10.01 17.78 -10.01
C ILE A 137 -10.02 19.30 -10.14
N ASN A 138 -10.61 19.81 -11.22
CA ASN A 138 -10.69 21.24 -11.53
C ASN A 138 -9.33 21.97 -11.52
N GLY A 139 -8.25 21.24 -11.83
CA GLY A 139 -6.86 21.74 -11.83
C GLY A 139 -6.12 21.54 -10.51
N TYR A 140 -6.82 21.27 -9.42
CA TYR A 140 -6.24 21.06 -8.09
C TYR A 140 -5.70 19.64 -7.96
N SER A 141 -4.54 19.53 -7.30
CA SER A 141 -4.06 18.24 -6.79
C SER A 141 -5.00 17.75 -5.69
N ILE A 142 -5.20 16.44 -5.61
CA ILE A 142 -5.99 15.81 -4.54
C ILE A 142 -5.17 14.85 -3.70
N SER A 143 -3.85 14.94 -3.79
CA SER A 143 -2.89 14.07 -3.12
C SER A 143 -3.04 14.08 -1.60
N SER A 144 -3.35 15.24 -1.02
CA SER A 144 -3.55 15.43 0.41
C SER A 144 -5.00 15.78 0.77
N CYS A 145 -5.95 15.33 -0.06
CA CYS A 145 -7.37 15.49 0.23
C CYS A 145 -7.94 14.22 0.84
N THR A 146 -8.75 14.37 1.88
CA THR A 146 -9.61 13.28 2.36
C THR A 146 -10.70 12.97 1.34
N HIS A 147 -11.30 11.79 1.42
CA HIS A 147 -12.40 11.38 0.55
C HIS A 147 -13.48 12.47 0.49
N GLU A 148 -13.92 12.93 1.66
CA GLU A 148 -14.95 13.96 1.82
C GLU A 148 -14.57 15.30 1.18
N GLU A 149 -13.32 15.75 1.36
CA GLU A 149 -12.79 16.94 0.71
C GLU A 149 -12.82 16.80 -0.82
N VAL A 150 -12.49 15.62 -1.35
CA VAL A 150 -12.57 15.37 -2.79
C VAL A 150 -14.03 15.39 -3.28
N ILE A 151 -14.97 14.81 -2.53
CA ILE A 151 -16.41 14.88 -2.87
C ILE A 151 -16.87 16.34 -2.90
N ASN A 152 -16.49 17.13 -1.90
CA ASN A 152 -16.82 18.56 -1.83
C ASN A 152 -16.20 19.32 -3.00
N LEU A 153 -14.94 19.01 -3.36
CA LEU A 153 -14.25 19.59 -4.52
C LEU A 153 -14.99 19.31 -5.83
N ILE A 154 -15.44 18.07 -6.05
CA ILE A 154 -16.27 17.70 -7.19
C ILE A 154 -17.57 18.52 -7.18
N ARG A 155 -18.14 18.78 -6.00
CA ARG A 155 -19.40 19.51 -5.82
C ARG A 155 -19.34 21.03 -6.01
N THR A 156 -18.15 21.63 -6.00
CA THR A 156 -17.97 23.10 -6.07
C THR A 156 -18.53 23.77 -7.32
N LYS A 157 -18.56 23.09 -8.47
CA LYS A 157 -18.93 23.69 -9.77
C LYS A 157 -20.00 22.85 -10.48
N LYS A 158 -20.69 23.46 -11.45
CA LYS A 158 -21.66 22.78 -12.32
C LYS A 158 -21.00 21.77 -13.25
N THR A 159 -19.80 22.08 -13.72
CA THR A 159 -18.96 21.17 -14.52
C THR A 159 -17.70 20.82 -13.76
N VAL A 160 -17.27 19.56 -13.82
CA VAL A 160 -16.04 19.08 -13.19
C VAL A 160 -15.05 18.62 -14.27
N SER A 161 -13.81 19.12 -14.21
CA SER A 161 -12.69 18.58 -15.01
C SER A 161 -11.92 17.56 -14.16
N ILE A 162 -11.76 16.35 -14.67
CA ILE A 162 -11.06 15.25 -13.98
C ILE A 162 -9.86 14.84 -14.82
N LYS A 163 -8.67 14.81 -14.21
CA LYS A 163 -7.50 14.14 -14.79
C LYS A 163 -7.29 12.80 -14.12
N VAL A 164 -7.16 11.76 -14.93
CA VAL A 164 -6.99 10.39 -14.48
C VAL A 164 -5.72 9.75 -15.02
N ARG A 165 -5.25 8.72 -14.31
CA ARG A 165 -4.20 7.80 -14.73
C ARG A 165 -4.73 6.38 -14.54
N HIS A 166 -4.66 5.56 -15.58
CA HIS A 166 -5.10 4.17 -15.48
C HIS A 166 -4.07 3.32 -14.72
N ILE A 167 -4.51 2.70 -13.61
CA ILE A 167 -3.69 1.83 -12.76
C ILE A 167 -4.09 0.36 -12.94
N GLY A 168 -5.40 0.07 -12.96
CA GLY A 168 -5.94 -1.29 -13.08
C GLY A 168 -6.02 -2.08 -11.77
N LEU A 169 -5.89 -1.39 -10.64
CA LEU A 169 -6.11 -1.90 -9.29
C LEU A 169 -7.15 -1.03 -8.57
N ILE A 170 -7.85 -1.62 -7.60
CA ILE A 170 -8.85 -0.97 -6.74
C ILE A 170 -8.45 -1.19 -5.28
N PRO A 171 -8.41 -0.13 -4.45
CA PRO A 171 -8.16 -0.29 -3.02
C PRO A 171 -9.36 -0.95 -2.33
N VAL A 172 -9.06 -1.87 -1.41
CA VAL A 172 -10.05 -2.61 -0.62
C VAL A 172 -9.57 -2.70 0.82
N LYS A 173 -10.42 -2.27 1.75
CA LYS A 173 -10.27 -2.48 3.18
C LYS A 173 -11.67 -2.77 3.72
N SER A 174 -11.91 -3.94 4.32
CA SER A 174 -13.29 -4.35 4.63
C SER A 174 -13.77 -3.79 5.97
N SER A 175 -12.84 -3.47 6.87
CA SER A 175 -13.11 -2.93 8.20
C SER A 175 -11.97 -1.99 8.63
N PRO A 176 -12.16 -1.14 9.66
CA PRO A 176 -11.13 -0.25 10.18
C PRO A 176 -9.83 -0.95 10.59
N ASP A 177 -9.94 -2.19 11.07
CA ASP A 177 -8.85 -3.00 11.59
C ASP A 177 -8.11 -3.81 10.51
N GLU A 178 -8.71 -3.99 9.33
CA GLU A 178 -8.04 -4.68 8.24
C GLU A 178 -7.01 -3.77 7.54
N PRO A 179 -5.85 -4.32 7.14
CA PRO A 179 -4.89 -3.56 6.36
C PRO A 179 -5.47 -3.20 4.99
N LEU A 180 -5.03 -2.06 4.43
CA LEU A 180 -5.33 -1.71 3.05
C LEU A 180 -4.75 -2.78 2.11
N THR A 181 -5.61 -3.37 1.28
CA THR A 181 -5.23 -4.32 0.23
C THR A 181 -5.65 -3.79 -1.14
N TRP A 182 -5.15 -4.39 -2.21
CA TRP A 182 -5.51 -4.03 -3.58
C TRP A 182 -6.02 -5.24 -4.34
N GLN A 183 -7.09 -5.04 -5.11
CA GLN A 183 -7.62 -6.05 -6.01
C GLN A 183 -7.49 -5.58 -7.45
N TYR A 184 -7.24 -6.52 -8.37
CA TYR A 184 -7.32 -6.23 -9.79
C TYR A 184 -8.77 -6.01 -10.22
N VAL A 185 -8.98 -5.17 -11.23
CA VAL A 185 -10.33 -4.79 -11.70
C VAL A 185 -11.16 -6.01 -12.10
N ASP A 186 -10.54 -7.03 -12.73
CA ASP A 186 -11.22 -8.27 -13.10
C ASP A 186 -11.76 -9.03 -11.88
N GLN A 187 -10.98 -9.11 -10.80
CA GLN A 187 -11.40 -9.71 -9.53
C GLN A 187 -12.48 -8.87 -8.85
N PHE A 188 -12.27 -7.56 -8.75
CA PHE A 188 -13.16 -6.63 -8.06
C PHE A 188 -14.56 -6.55 -8.71
N VAL A 189 -14.62 -6.48 -10.04
CA VAL A 189 -15.89 -6.44 -10.79
C VAL A 189 -16.59 -7.81 -10.76
N SER A 190 -15.84 -8.91 -10.68
CA SER A 190 -16.42 -10.25 -10.54
C SER A 190 -17.11 -10.45 -9.19
N GLU A 191 -16.63 -9.84 -8.11
CA GLU A 191 -17.30 -9.89 -6.80
C GLU A 191 -18.59 -9.06 -6.74
N SER A 192 -18.65 -7.95 -7.48
CA SER A 192 -19.84 -7.10 -7.55
C SER A 192 -20.89 -7.62 -8.56
N GLY A 193 -20.46 -8.41 -9.55
CA GLY A 193 -21.31 -8.98 -10.59
C GLY A 193 -21.38 -10.51 -10.54
N GLY A 194 -22.14 -11.04 -9.59
CA GLY A 194 -22.61 -12.42 -9.66
C GLY A 194 -21.85 -13.41 -8.78
N VAL A 195 -22.61 -13.99 -7.86
CA VAL A 195 -22.31 -15.20 -7.12
C VAL A 195 -21.78 -16.29 -8.06
N ARG A 196 -20.45 -16.44 -8.16
CA ARG A 196 -19.80 -17.66 -8.65
C ARG A 196 -18.35 -17.74 -8.18
N GLY A 197 -18.19 -18.31 -6.99
CA GLY A 197 -17.05 -19.15 -6.62
C GLY A 197 -15.70 -18.43 -6.47
N SER A 198 -15.45 -17.84 -5.30
CA SER A 198 -14.13 -17.95 -4.69
C SER A 198 -14.28 -18.18 -3.19
N LEU A 199 -13.53 -19.17 -2.72
CA LEU A 199 -13.56 -19.70 -1.36
C LEU A 199 -12.85 -18.73 -0.42
N GLY A 200 -13.62 -18.04 0.43
CA GLY A 200 -13.06 -17.20 1.48
C GLY A 200 -14.14 -16.70 2.44
N SER A 201 -14.27 -17.38 3.57
CA SER A 201 -14.99 -16.98 4.80
C SER A 201 -16.51 -16.71 4.75
N PRO A 202 -17.35 -17.61 5.32
CA PRO A 202 -18.73 -17.32 5.67
C PRO A 202 -18.77 -16.70 7.08
N GLY A 203 -18.28 -15.48 7.21
CA GLY A 203 -18.32 -14.74 8.47
C GLY A 203 -18.42 -13.27 8.13
N ASN A 204 -19.56 -12.66 8.44
CA ASN A 204 -19.85 -11.25 8.18
C ASN A 204 -20.16 -10.89 6.72
N ARG A 205 -21.31 -11.37 6.21
CA ARG A 205 -22.07 -10.57 5.23
C ARG A 205 -22.66 -9.40 6.00
N GLU A 206 -21.87 -8.36 6.20
CA GLU A 206 -22.39 -7.06 6.58
C GLU A 206 -23.32 -6.61 5.46
N ASN A 207 -24.57 -6.45 5.86
CA ASN A 207 -25.69 -5.99 5.09
C ASN A 207 -25.38 -4.58 4.52
N LYS A 208 -24.67 -4.51 3.40
CA LYS A 208 -24.26 -3.23 2.80
C LYS A 208 -25.48 -2.44 2.35
N GLU A 209 -25.63 -1.22 2.90
CA GLU A 209 -26.58 -0.26 2.39
C GLU A 209 -26.20 0.15 0.96
N LYS A 210 -27.18 0.20 0.07
CA LYS A 210 -27.05 0.59 -1.33
C LYS A 210 -28.08 1.66 -1.64
N LYS A 211 -27.66 2.79 -2.22
CA LYS A 211 -28.57 3.79 -2.79
C LYS A 211 -28.73 3.58 -4.29
N VAL A 212 -29.97 3.47 -4.75
CA VAL A 212 -30.32 3.35 -6.18
C VAL A 212 -31.31 4.43 -6.58
N PHE A 213 -31.12 4.98 -7.79
CA PHE A 213 -31.96 6.01 -8.36
C PHE A 213 -32.78 5.44 -9.51
N ILE A 214 -34.09 5.66 -9.48
CA ILE A 214 -35.02 5.16 -10.50
C ILE A 214 -35.86 6.31 -11.04
N SER A 215 -35.71 6.56 -12.35
CA SER A 215 -36.59 7.47 -13.11
C SER A 215 -37.66 6.66 -13.83
N LEU A 216 -38.92 6.92 -13.50
CA LEU A 216 -40.10 6.32 -14.13
C LEU A 216 -40.53 7.06 -15.41
N VAL A 217 -39.73 8.02 -15.89
CA VAL A 217 -40.03 8.75 -17.12
C VAL A 217 -39.88 7.81 -18.31
N GLY A 218 -40.96 7.61 -19.07
CA GLY A 218 -40.96 6.74 -20.26
C GLY A 218 -41.14 5.25 -20.00
N SER A 219 -41.20 4.81 -18.74
CA SER A 219 -41.40 3.40 -18.39
C SER A 219 -42.85 3.12 -17.94
N ARG A 220 -43.26 1.85 -18.00
CA ARG A 220 -44.60 1.43 -17.53
C ARG A 220 -44.68 1.26 -16.01
N GLY A 221 -43.56 1.36 -15.29
CA GLY A 221 -43.50 1.15 -13.84
C GLY A 221 -42.12 0.69 -13.36
N LEU A 222 -41.96 0.58 -12.03
CA LEU A 222 -40.69 0.22 -11.38
C LEU A 222 -40.21 -1.17 -11.82
N GLY A 223 -41.14 -2.13 -11.82
CA GLY A 223 -40.89 -3.51 -12.21
C GLY A 223 -40.47 -4.43 -11.06
N CYS A 224 -40.57 -3.99 -9.81
CA CYS A 224 -40.52 -4.89 -8.65
C CYS A 224 -41.88 -5.00 -7.94
N SER A 225 -42.00 -6.04 -7.12
CA SER A 225 -43.03 -6.20 -6.10
C SER A 225 -42.39 -6.10 -4.72
N ILE A 226 -43.12 -5.52 -3.77
CA ILE A 226 -42.72 -5.46 -2.38
C ILE A 226 -43.60 -6.35 -1.51
N SER A 227 -43.09 -6.79 -0.37
CA SER A 227 -43.84 -7.54 0.64
C SER A 227 -43.38 -7.13 2.02
N SER A 228 -44.32 -7.07 2.96
CA SER A 228 -43.98 -6.81 4.36
C SER A 228 -43.40 -8.07 4.99
N GLY A 229 -42.33 -7.91 5.74
CA GLY A 229 -41.70 -9.00 6.48
C GLY A 229 -42.56 -9.49 7.64
N PRO A 230 -42.31 -10.72 8.12
CA PRO A 230 -43.04 -11.28 9.24
C PRO A 230 -42.68 -10.57 10.55
N ILE A 231 -43.41 -10.88 11.63
CA ILE A 231 -43.25 -10.23 12.94
C ILE A 231 -41.82 -10.44 13.49
N GLN A 232 -41.14 -11.55 13.14
CA GLN A 232 -39.76 -11.78 13.56
C GLN A 232 -38.72 -10.95 12.78
N LYS A 233 -39.10 -10.42 11.61
CA LYS A 233 -38.25 -9.61 10.75
C LYS A 233 -39.09 -8.52 10.05
N PRO A 234 -39.59 -7.53 10.81
CA PRO A 234 -40.43 -6.47 10.27
C PRO A 234 -39.67 -5.60 9.27
N GLY A 235 -40.39 -5.03 8.31
CA GLY A 235 -39.82 -4.17 7.26
C GLY A 235 -40.48 -4.39 5.90
N ILE A 236 -40.07 -3.62 4.90
CA ILE A 236 -40.52 -3.75 3.51
C ILE A 236 -39.40 -4.37 2.67
N PHE A 237 -39.69 -5.48 2.01
CA PHE A 237 -38.72 -6.25 1.25
C PHE A 237 -39.14 -6.39 -0.20
N ILE A 238 -38.16 -6.45 -1.11
CA ILE A 238 -38.38 -6.81 -2.51
C ILE A 238 -38.72 -8.30 -2.59
N SER A 239 -39.93 -8.63 -3.04
CA SER A 239 -40.38 -10.02 -3.16
C SER A 239 -40.28 -10.59 -4.56
N HIS A 240 -40.25 -9.72 -5.57
CA HIS A 240 -40.09 -10.11 -6.96
C HIS A 240 -39.50 -8.96 -7.77
N VAL A 241 -38.64 -9.27 -8.73
CA VAL A 241 -38.11 -8.30 -9.70
C VAL A 241 -38.37 -8.84 -11.09
N LYS A 242 -39.04 -8.04 -11.94
CA LYS A 242 -39.37 -8.44 -13.29
C LYS A 242 -38.10 -8.34 -14.17
N PRO A 243 -37.73 -9.39 -14.91
CA PRO A 243 -36.57 -9.33 -15.81
C PRO A 243 -36.72 -8.19 -16.84
N GLY A 244 -35.62 -7.48 -17.11
CA GLY A 244 -35.58 -6.37 -18.06
C GLY A 244 -36.40 -5.14 -17.64
N SER A 245 -36.76 -5.02 -16.37
CA SER A 245 -37.37 -3.81 -15.82
C SER A 245 -36.34 -2.85 -15.25
N LEU A 246 -36.75 -1.61 -14.99
CA LEU A 246 -35.90 -0.61 -14.33
C LEU A 246 -35.35 -1.12 -13.00
N SER A 247 -36.16 -1.78 -12.17
CA SER A 247 -35.70 -2.38 -10.93
C SER A 247 -34.57 -3.40 -11.15
N ALA A 248 -34.64 -4.21 -12.21
CA ALA A 248 -33.57 -5.15 -12.55
C ALA A 248 -32.32 -4.43 -13.07
N GLU A 249 -32.48 -3.37 -13.87
CA GLU A 249 -31.36 -2.60 -14.44
C GLU A 249 -30.57 -1.84 -13.37
N VAL A 250 -31.23 -1.33 -12.33
CA VAL A 250 -30.55 -0.68 -11.19
C VAL A 250 -29.99 -1.66 -10.16
N GLY A 251 -30.18 -2.97 -10.37
CA GLY A 251 -29.62 -4.01 -9.53
C GLY A 251 -30.38 -4.30 -8.24
N LEU A 252 -31.69 -4.03 -8.19
CA LEU A 252 -32.53 -4.55 -7.10
C LEU A 252 -32.69 -6.06 -7.25
N GLU A 253 -32.56 -6.77 -6.14
CA GLU A 253 -32.72 -8.22 -6.06
C GLU A 253 -33.84 -8.63 -5.10
N ILE A 254 -34.32 -9.87 -5.28
CA ILE A 254 -35.25 -10.48 -4.33
C ILE A 254 -34.56 -10.62 -2.97
N GLY A 255 -35.25 -10.16 -1.93
CA GLY A 255 -34.75 -10.14 -0.56
C GLY A 255 -34.10 -8.84 -0.13
N ASP A 256 -33.94 -7.84 -1.00
CA ASP A 256 -33.44 -6.53 -0.56
C ASP A 256 -34.48 -5.87 0.36
N GLN A 257 -34.03 -5.27 1.46
CA GLN A 257 -34.89 -4.48 2.35
C GLN A 257 -34.84 -3.02 1.95
N ILE A 258 -35.99 -2.38 1.77
CA ILE A 258 -36.06 -0.93 1.56
C ILE A 258 -36.03 -0.27 2.93
N VAL A 259 -35.08 0.63 3.14
CA VAL A 259 -34.90 1.38 4.40
C VAL A 259 -35.25 2.86 4.25
N GLU A 260 -35.10 3.45 3.08
CA GLU A 260 -35.51 4.83 2.82
C GLU A 260 -35.96 5.00 1.37
N VAL A 261 -36.99 5.82 1.12
CA VAL A 261 -37.36 6.29 -0.22
C VAL A 261 -37.60 7.78 -0.20
N ASN A 262 -36.83 8.55 -1.00
CA ASN A 262 -36.95 10.00 -1.10
C ASN A 262 -36.92 10.70 0.28
N GLY A 263 -36.10 10.21 1.21
CA GLY A 263 -36.00 10.73 2.58
C GLY A 263 -37.13 10.29 3.52
N VAL A 264 -38.07 9.46 3.07
CA VAL A 264 -39.07 8.81 3.94
C VAL A 264 -38.47 7.50 4.44
N ASP A 265 -38.45 7.31 5.76
CA ASP A 265 -38.00 6.07 6.42
C ASP A 265 -39.00 4.92 6.18
N PHE A 266 -38.49 3.74 5.79
CA PHE A 266 -39.25 2.52 5.52
C PHE A 266 -39.12 1.46 6.62
N SER A 267 -38.34 1.74 7.68
CA SER A 267 -38.07 0.78 8.76
C SER A 267 -39.35 0.29 9.45
N ASN A 268 -40.30 1.19 9.70
CA ASN A 268 -41.55 0.91 10.42
C ASN A 268 -42.81 1.26 9.60
N LEU A 269 -42.70 1.38 8.28
CA LEU A 269 -43.83 1.70 7.43
C LEU A 269 -44.74 0.49 7.23
N ASP A 270 -46.05 0.73 7.26
CA ASP A 270 -47.02 -0.30 6.88
C ASP A 270 -47.01 -0.53 5.35
N HIS A 271 -47.49 -1.70 4.93
CA HIS A 271 -47.44 -2.08 3.52
C HIS A 271 -48.13 -1.07 2.59
N LYS A 272 -49.24 -0.49 3.07
CA LYS A 272 -50.11 0.35 2.25
C LYS A 272 -49.49 1.74 2.06
N GLU A 273 -48.89 2.29 3.10
CA GLU A 273 -48.13 3.53 3.05
C GLU A 273 -46.87 3.36 2.22
N ALA A 274 -46.13 2.26 2.37
CA ALA A 274 -44.95 1.97 1.54
C ALA A 274 -45.28 1.97 0.03
N VAL A 275 -46.39 1.33 -0.36
CA VAL A 275 -46.89 1.36 -1.74
C VAL A 275 -47.26 2.77 -2.19
N ASN A 276 -47.88 3.57 -1.32
CA ASN A 276 -48.24 4.95 -1.65
C ASN A 276 -46.99 5.82 -1.86
N VAL A 277 -45.98 5.71 -1.00
CA VAL A 277 -44.73 6.48 -1.12
C VAL A 277 -43.99 6.11 -2.40
N LEU A 278 -43.82 4.82 -2.70
CA LEU A 278 -43.19 4.35 -3.95
C LEU A 278 -43.95 4.80 -5.21
N LYS A 279 -45.27 5.04 -5.12
CA LYS A 279 -46.09 5.52 -6.25
C LYS A 279 -46.22 7.04 -6.31
N SER A 280 -45.82 7.76 -5.26
CA SER A 280 -46.04 9.20 -5.13
C SER A 280 -45.18 10.05 -6.06
N SER A 281 -44.04 9.52 -6.51
CA SER A 281 -43.07 10.22 -7.33
C SER A 281 -42.71 9.42 -8.58
N ARG A 282 -42.37 10.15 -9.66
CA ARG A 282 -41.76 9.56 -10.86
C ARG A 282 -40.24 9.47 -10.79
N SER A 283 -39.62 10.07 -9.78
CA SER A 283 -38.20 9.95 -9.52
C SER A 283 -38.02 9.48 -8.08
N LEU A 284 -37.34 8.34 -7.91
CA LEU A 284 -37.20 7.66 -6.64
C LEU A 284 -35.72 7.48 -6.32
N THR A 285 -35.30 7.96 -5.16
CA THR A 285 -34.03 7.63 -4.51
C THR A 285 -34.34 6.61 -3.44
N ILE A 286 -33.85 5.38 -3.60
CA ILE A 286 -34.16 4.27 -2.70
C ILE A 286 -32.86 3.85 -2.02
N SER A 287 -32.83 3.88 -0.70
CA SER A 287 -31.80 3.23 0.11
C SER A 287 -32.30 1.83 0.46
N ILE A 288 -31.47 0.84 0.18
CA ILE A 288 -31.75 -0.57 0.47
C ILE A 288 -30.64 -1.18 1.31
N VAL A 289 -30.99 -2.22 2.07
CA VAL A 289 -30.03 -3.12 2.68
C VAL A 289 -30.02 -4.40 1.85
N ALA A 290 -28.90 -4.65 1.15
CA ALA A 290 -28.81 -5.74 0.18
C ALA A 290 -28.95 -7.11 0.84
N ALA A 291 -29.77 -7.99 0.23
CA ALA A 291 -30.01 -9.37 0.65
C ALA A 291 -30.51 -9.57 2.10
N ALA A 292 -30.96 -8.52 2.78
CA ALA A 292 -31.35 -8.57 4.19
C ALA A 292 -32.53 -9.52 4.48
N GLY A 293 -33.40 -9.78 3.51
CA GLY A 293 -34.56 -10.67 3.62
C GLY A 293 -34.53 -11.84 2.64
N ARG A 294 -33.36 -12.25 2.12
CA ARG A 294 -33.27 -13.34 1.14
C ARG A 294 -33.90 -14.64 1.64
N GLU A 295 -33.75 -14.94 2.93
CA GLU A 295 -34.31 -16.14 3.53
C GLU A 295 -35.86 -16.16 3.55
N LEU A 296 -36.50 -14.99 3.49
CA LEU A 296 -37.97 -14.88 3.49
C LEU A 296 -38.59 -15.36 2.18
N PHE A 297 -37.82 -15.36 1.09
CA PHE A 297 -38.29 -15.69 -0.26
C PHE A 297 -37.65 -16.96 -0.82
N MET A 298 -36.79 -17.64 -0.07
CA MET A 298 -36.22 -18.91 -0.49
C MET A 298 -37.24 -20.04 -0.42
N THR A 299 -37.40 -20.74 -1.53
CA THR A 299 -38.16 -21.99 -1.58
C THR A 299 -37.49 -23.05 -0.71
N ASP A 300 -38.25 -24.00 -0.16
CA ASP A 300 -37.66 -25.10 0.63
C ASP A 300 -36.61 -25.88 -0.16
N ARG A 301 -36.79 -25.99 -1.48
CA ARG A 301 -35.83 -26.60 -2.39
C ARG A 301 -34.51 -25.82 -2.45
N GLU A 302 -34.57 -24.49 -2.54
CA GLU A 302 -33.37 -23.64 -2.51
C GLU A 302 -32.70 -23.71 -1.14
N ARG A 303 -33.47 -23.65 -0.04
CA ARG A 303 -32.94 -23.77 1.32
C ARG A 303 -32.18 -25.08 1.53
N LEU A 304 -32.74 -26.21 1.05
CA LEU A 304 -32.09 -27.51 1.07
C LEU A 304 -30.88 -27.61 0.13
N ALA A 305 -30.92 -26.94 -1.02
CA ALA A 305 -29.79 -26.89 -1.94
C ALA A 305 -28.63 -26.10 -1.32
N GLU A 306 -28.90 -24.93 -0.76
CA GLU A 306 -27.92 -24.06 -0.12
C GLU A 306 -27.31 -24.73 1.12
N ALA A 307 -28.11 -25.44 1.91
CA ALA A 307 -27.63 -26.25 3.03
C ALA A 307 -26.68 -27.38 2.57
N ARG A 308 -27.03 -28.11 1.50
CA ARG A 308 -26.13 -29.11 0.90
C ARG A 308 -24.85 -28.49 0.36
N GLN A 309 -24.95 -27.32 -0.26
CA GLN A 309 -23.81 -26.63 -0.82
C GLN A 309 -22.86 -26.14 0.26
N ARG A 310 -23.39 -25.61 1.37
CA ARG A 310 -22.62 -25.28 2.58
C ARG A 310 -21.95 -26.51 3.19
N GLU A 311 -22.64 -27.65 3.24
CA GLU A 311 -22.06 -28.89 3.76
C GLU A 311 -20.90 -29.38 2.89
N LEU A 312 -21.05 -29.35 1.56
CA LEU A 312 -19.98 -29.68 0.62
C LEU A 312 -18.79 -28.73 0.75
N GLN A 313 -19.03 -27.41 0.80
CA GLN A 313 -17.97 -26.43 1.02
C GLN A 313 -17.26 -26.63 2.36
N ARG A 314 -18.00 -26.99 3.42
CA ARG A 314 -17.42 -27.30 4.73
C ARG A 314 -16.51 -28.54 4.68
N GLN A 315 -16.93 -29.59 3.97
CA GLN A 315 -16.11 -30.79 3.77
C GLN A 315 -14.86 -30.48 2.95
N GLU A 316 -15.00 -29.70 1.89
CA GLU A 316 -13.88 -29.28 1.04
C GLU A 316 -12.88 -28.42 1.81
N LEU A 317 -13.36 -27.46 2.61
CA LEU A 317 -12.52 -26.65 3.50
C LEU A 317 -11.77 -27.50 4.54
N LEU A 318 -12.43 -28.50 5.13
CA LEU A 318 -11.78 -29.43 6.07
C LEU A 318 -10.72 -30.29 5.38
N MET A 319 -10.96 -30.71 4.13
CA MET A 319 -9.97 -31.42 3.33
C MET A 319 -8.77 -30.53 3.00
N GLN A 320 -9.02 -29.30 2.58
CA GLN A 320 -7.98 -28.32 2.26
C GLN A 320 -7.14 -27.97 3.50
N LYS A 321 -7.78 -27.80 4.66
CA LYS A 321 -7.10 -27.59 5.94
C LYS A 321 -6.24 -28.78 6.36
N ARG A 322 -6.68 -30.01 6.07
CA ARG A 322 -5.89 -31.23 6.32
C ARG A 322 -4.64 -31.28 5.44
N LEU A 323 -4.79 -31.00 4.15
CA LEU A 323 -3.67 -30.96 3.20
C LEU A 323 -2.67 -29.85 3.56
N ALA A 324 -3.14 -28.67 3.96
CA ALA A 324 -2.28 -27.58 4.41
C ALA A 324 -1.50 -27.94 5.69
N MET A 325 -2.14 -28.63 6.64
CA MET A 325 -1.49 -29.14 7.85
C MET A 325 -0.40 -30.17 7.53
N GLU A 326 -0.65 -31.10 6.61
CA GLU A 326 0.37 -32.06 6.14
C GLU A 326 1.53 -31.36 5.44
N SER A 327 1.24 -30.37 4.58
CA SER A 327 2.28 -29.58 3.88
C SER A 327 3.15 -28.80 4.86
N ASN A 328 2.56 -28.14 5.86
CA ASN A 328 3.30 -27.42 6.88
C ASN A 328 4.17 -28.34 7.74
N LYS A 329 3.69 -29.56 8.03
CA LYS A 329 4.46 -30.56 8.75
C LYS A 329 5.70 -30.99 7.96
N ILE A 330 5.54 -31.28 6.66
CA ILE A 330 6.66 -31.65 5.77
C ILE A 330 7.67 -30.50 5.68
N LEU A 331 7.20 -29.26 5.60
CA LEU A 331 8.06 -28.08 5.54
C LEU A 331 8.87 -27.91 6.83
N GLN A 332 8.24 -28.07 8.00
CA GLN A 332 8.94 -28.05 9.29
C GLN A 332 9.99 -29.16 9.40
N GLU A 333 9.65 -30.38 9.00
CA GLU A 333 10.60 -31.51 8.99
C GLU A 333 11.79 -31.24 8.07
N GLN A 334 11.58 -30.62 6.89
CA GLN A 334 12.68 -30.19 6.01
C GLN A 334 13.57 -29.12 6.64
N GLN A 335 12.97 -28.08 7.23
CA GLN A 335 13.72 -27.01 7.90
C GLN A 335 14.56 -27.56 9.07
N GLU A 336 14.04 -28.53 9.81
CA GLU A 336 14.74 -29.12 10.94
C GLU A 336 15.90 -30.02 10.50
N MET A 337 15.70 -30.81 9.45
CA MET A 337 16.76 -31.58 8.77
C MET A 337 17.86 -30.67 8.21
N GLU A 338 17.48 -29.56 7.58
CA GLU A 338 18.44 -28.59 7.04
C GLU A 338 19.23 -27.89 8.15
N ARG A 339 18.56 -27.54 9.26
CA ARG A 339 19.20 -27.01 10.47
C ARG A 339 20.21 -28.01 11.06
N GLN A 340 19.90 -29.31 11.07
CA GLN A 340 20.82 -30.35 11.53
C GLN A 340 22.05 -30.47 10.61
N ARG A 341 21.85 -30.52 9.28
CA ARG A 341 22.95 -30.52 8.31
C ARG A 341 23.86 -29.30 8.47
N ARG A 342 23.27 -28.12 8.65
CA ARG A 342 24.01 -26.87 8.80
C ARG A 342 24.86 -26.85 10.07
N LYS A 343 24.34 -27.41 11.18
CA LYS A 343 25.12 -27.61 12.42
C LYS A 343 26.27 -28.61 12.22
N GLU A 344 26.04 -29.71 11.52
CA GLU A 344 27.07 -30.72 11.27
C GLU A 344 28.22 -30.18 10.39
N ILE A 345 27.88 -29.39 9.36
CA ILE A 345 28.86 -28.70 8.51
C ILE A 345 29.66 -27.68 9.34
N ALA A 346 28.98 -26.89 10.17
CA ALA A 346 29.65 -25.90 11.03
C ALA A 346 30.58 -26.58 12.05
N GLN A 347 30.19 -27.71 12.62
CA GLN A 347 31.02 -28.48 13.53
C GLN A 347 32.27 -29.02 12.82
N LYS A 348 32.12 -29.65 11.65
CA LYS A 348 33.26 -30.12 10.84
C LYS A 348 34.22 -29.00 10.48
N ALA A 349 33.70 -27.83 10.11
CA ALA A 349 34.53 -26.65 9.82
C ALA A 349 35.26 -26.12 11.07
N ALA A 350 34.63 -26.18 12.24
CA ALA A 350 35.27 -25.78 13.49
C ALA A 350 36.41 -26.75 13.89
N GLU A 351 36.18 -28.06 13.76
CA GLU A 351 37.19 -29.10 14.01
C GLU A 351 38.38 -28.98 13.04
N GLU A 352 38.12 -28.69 11.76
CA GLU A 352 39.16 -28.46 10.76
C GLU A 352 39.97 -27.19 11.06
N ASN A 353 39.32 -26.09 11.44
CA ASN A 353 39.99 -24.86 11.84
C ASN A 353 40.84 -25.03 13.11
N GLU A 354 40.39 -25.83 14.08
CA GLU A 354 41.17 -26.13 15.28
C GLU A 354 42.41 -26.97 14.93
N ARG A 355 42.26 -27.94 14.03
CA ARG A 355 43.38 -28.73 13.53
C ARG A 355 44.41 -27.86 12.80
N TYR A 356 43.94 -26.98 11.91
CA TYR A 356 44.81 -26.04 11.20
C TYR A 356 45.54 -25.11 12.18
N ARG A 357 44.86 -24.63 13.23
CA ARG A 357 45.47 -23.80 14.28
C ARG A 357 46.61 -24.53 15.01
N LYS A 358 46.40 -25.79 15.39
CA LYS A 358 47.44 -26.61 16.04
C LYS A 358 48.62 -26.90 15.13
N GLU A 359 48.37 -27.15 13.84
CA GLU A 359 49.44 -27.33 12.85
C GLU A 359 50.25 -26.04 12.66
N MET A 360 49.61 -24.87 12.62
CA MET A 360 50.30 -23.57 12.57
C MET A 360 51.13 -23.29 13.84
N GLU A 361 50.60 -23.60 15.02
CA GLU A 361 51.32 -23.42 16.29
C GLU A 361 52.58 -24.30 16.36
N GLN A 362 52.51 -25.56 15.88
CA GLN A 362 53.67 -26.43 15.77
C GLN A 362 54.75 -25.86 14.84
N ILE A 363 54.36 -25.32 13.68
CA ILE A 363 55.30 -24.70 12.74
C ILE A 363 55.97 -23.48 13.38
N VAL A 364 55.21 -22.62 14.05
CA VAL A 364 55.77 -21.44 14.75
C VAL A 364 56.73 -21.88 15.85
N GLU A 365 56.40 -22.90 16.63
CA GLU A 365 57.31 -23.45 17.64
C GLU A 365 58.60 -24.04 17.03
N GLU A 366 58.49 -24.73 15.89
CA GLU A 366 59.65 -25.27 15.17
C GLU A 366 60.52 -24.14 14.60
N GLU A 367 59.91 -23.09 14.07
CA GLU A 367 60.62 -21.89 13.60
C GLU A 367 61.31 -21.14 14.75
N GLU A 368 60.67 -21.01 15.92
CA GLU A 368 61.31 -20.42 17.10
C GLU A 368 62.50 -21.26 17.59
N LYS A 369 62.35 -22.59 17.63
CA LYS A 369 63.44 -23.51 18.01
C LYS A 369 64.59 -23.39 17.01
N PHE A 370 64.29 -23.36 15.72
CA PHE A 370 65.28 -23.18 14.66
C PHE A 370 65.97 -21.82 14.77
N LYS A 371 65.22 -20.75 15.06
CA LYS A 371 65.76 -19.40 15.25
C LYS A 371 66.70 -19.33 16.46
N LYS A 372 66.29 -19.89 17.60
CA LYS A 372 67.14 -19.98 18.81
C LYS A 372 68.42 -20.77 18.53
N GLN A 373 68.31 -21.90 17.84
CA GLN A 373 69.46 -22.72 17.47
C GLN A 373 70.41 -21.99 16.51
N TRP A 374 69.87 -21.24 15.55
CA TRP A 374 70.65 -20.40 14.64
C TRP A 374 71.37 -19.26 15.38
N GLU A 375 70.70 -18.60 16.32
CA GLU A 375 71.31 -17.56 17.17
C GLU A 375 72.40 -18.12 18.10
N GLU A 376 72.25 -19.34 18.63
CA GLU A 376 73.28 -20.01 19.43
C GLU A 376 74.51 -20.41 18.59
N ASP A 377 74.29 -21.01 17.42
CA ASP A 377 75.36 -21.50 16.55
C ASP A 377 76.11 -20.37 15.82
N TRP A 378 75.45 -19.25 15.54
CA TRP A 378 75.98 -18.19 14.68
C TRP A 378 75.96 -16.77 15.27
N GLY A 379 75.12 -16.48 16.28
CA GLY A 379 74.98 -15.14 16.88
C GLY A 379 76.20 -14.67 17.68
N SER A 380 77.07 -15.57 18.14
CA SER A 380 78.31 -15.20 18.84
C SER A 380 79.44 -14.74 17.92
N LYS A 381 79.27 -14.79 16.59
CA LYS A 381 80.34 -14.51 15.61
C LYS A 381 80.31 -13.11 14.99
N GLU A 382 79.27 -12.32 15.26
CA GLU A 382 79.08 -10.99 14.62
C GLU A 382 79.64 -9.79 15.42
N GLN A 383 80.36 -10.00 16.52
CA GLN A 383 81.02 -8.91 17.27
C GLN A 383 82.45 -8.55 16.79
N LEU A 384 82.90 -9.04 15.63
CA LEU A 384 84.21 -8.66 15.08
C LEU A 384 84.11 -8.23 13.61
N LEU A 385 84.32 -6.91 13.42
CA LEU A 385 84.83 -6.20 12.22
C LEU A 385 83.81 -5.53 11.26
N LEU A 386 83.62 -4.22 11.49
CA LEU A 386 83.37 -3.18 10.47
C LEU A 386 84.72 -2.77 9.78
N PRO A 387 84.75 -1.95 8.70
CA PRO A 387 84.24 -2.14 7.33
C PRO A 387 85.32 -1.80 6.25
N LYS A 388 85.11 -2.10 4.94
CA LYS A 388 85.59 -1.30 3.77
C LYS A 388 85.24 -1.89 2.37
N THR A 389 84.38 -1.15 1.66
CA THR A 389 84.52 -0.55 0.30
C THR A 389 84.73 -1.41 -0.98
N ILE A 390 84.06 -0.94 -2.06
CA ILE A 390 84.36 -0.95 -3.53
C ILE A 390 83.32 -1.76 -4.35
N THR A 391 82.20 -1.16 -4.80
CA THR A 391 81.91 -0.50 -6.11
C THR A 391 82.07 -1.36 -7.38
N ALA A 392 80.96 -1.55 -8.12
CA ALA A 392 80.82 -1.12 -9.52
C ALA A 392 79.39 -1.36 -10.06
N GLU A 393 78.81 -0.30 -10.62
CA GLU A 393 77.51 -0.20 -11.30
C GLU A 393 77.58 -0.69 -12.76
N VAL A 394 76.47 -1.21 -13.33
CA VAL A 394 75.95 -0.83 -14.67
C VAL A 394 74.42 -1.01 -14.73
N HIS A 395 73.77 0.04 -15.25
CA HIS A 395 72.34 0.39 -15.46
C HIS A 395 71.62 -0.32 -16.66
N PRO A 396 70.39 0.05 -17.15
CA PRO A 396 69.07 0.07 -16.48
C PRO A 396 67.79 -0.18 -17.39
N VAL A 397 66.57 -0.25 -16.76
CA VAL A 397 65.19 0.20 -17.23
C VAL A 397 64.41 -0.67 -18.27
N PRO A 398 63.04 -0.70 -18.35
CA PRO A 398 61.93 -0.63 -17.36
C PRO A 398 60.81 -1.70 -17.56
N LEU A 399 59.85 -1.81 -16.63
CA LEU A 399 58.40 -1.77 -16.93
C LEU A 399 57.56 -1.75 -15.64
N ARG A 400 56.35 -1.23 -15.80
CA ARG A 400 55.47 -0.57 -14.82
C ARG A 400 54.43 -1.53 -14.21
N LYS A 401 54.15 -1.30 -12.90
CA LYS A 401 52.89 -1.29 -12.08
C LYS A 401 51.54 -1.62 -12.79
N PRO A 402 50.41 -1.98 -12.10
CA PRO A 402 50.00 -1.64 -10.70
C PRO A 402 49.20 -2.72 -9.88
N LYS A 403 49.30 -2.74 -8.54
CA LYS A 403 48.34 -2.28 -7.49
C LYS A 403 46.88 -2.77 -7.55
N TYR A 404 46.55 -3.70 -6.64
CA TYR A 404 45.34 -3.93 -5.81
C TYR A 404 45.83 -4.99 -4.77
N ASP A 405 45.46 -5.13 -3.50
CA ASP A 405 44.57 -4.47 -2.57
C ASP A 405 44.96 -5.01 -1.16
N GLN A 406 44.53 -4.34 -0.09
CA GLN A 406 44.31 -4.88 1.28
C GLN A 406 45.49 -5.29 2.19
N GLY A 407 45.43 -4.79 3.43
CA GLY A 407 45.61 -5.61 4.64
C GLY A 407 46.94 -5.51 5.37
N VAL A 408 47.07 -4.53 6.27
CA VAL A 408 47.87 -4.68 7.51
C VAL A 408 47.09 -4.07 8.67
N GLU A 409 46.64 -4.95 9.56
CA GLU A 409 46.45 -4.78 11.00
C GLU A 409 47.19 -5.97 11.64
N PRO A 410 47.46 -5.99 12.95
CA PRO A 410 47.96 -4.93 13.82
C PRO A 410 49.10 -5.46 14.75
N GLU A 411 49.76 -4.55 15.48
CA GLU A 411 50.58 -4.92 16.63
C GLU A 411 50.57 -3.77 17.64
N LEU A 412 49.90 -3.93 18.78
CA LEU A 412 50.18 -3.20 20.03
C LEU A 412 49.73 -4.04 21.24
N GLU A 413 50.66 -4.18 22.19
CA GLU A 413 50.57 -4.91 23.45
C GLU A 413 50.04 -4.04 24.63
N PRO A 414 49.78 -4.62 25.83
CA PRO A 414 48.70 -4.24 26.74
C PRO A 414 49.14 -3.40 27.97
N ALA A 415 48.19 -2.71 28.60
CA ALA A 415 48.10 -2.51 30.06
C ALA A 415 46.83 -1.73 30.47
N ASP A 416 46.23 -2.21 31.56
CA ASP A 416 45.56 -1.50 32.66
C ASP A 416 44.25 -0.71 32.45
N ASP A 417 43.18 -1.30 33.01
CA ASP A 417 42.23 -0.70 33.94
C ASP A 417 41.94 0.80 33.82
N LEU A 418 40.99 1.15 32.95
CA LEU A 418 40.10 2.31 33.14
C LEU A 418 38.70 1.97 32.63
N ASP A 419 37.87 1.53 33.57
CA ASP A 419 36.41 1.58 33.51
C ASP A 419 35.97 3.06 33.41
N GLY A 420 35.43 3.44 32.24
CA GLY A 420 34.88 4.78 32.02
C GLY A 420 34.80 5.21 30.54
N GLY A 421 33.59 5.13 29.96
CA GLY A 421 33.12 6.14 29.01
C GLY A 421 32.89 5.73 27.56
N THR A 422 31.80 5.02 27.30
CA THR A 422 30.80 5.53 26.34
C THR A 422 29.46 5.05 26.89
N GLU A 423 28.92 5.76 27.89
CA GLU A 423 27.72 6.56 27.65
C GLU A 423 26.92 6.00 26.46
N GLU A 424 26.11 4.98 26.73
CA GLU A 424 24.79 4.88 26.14
C GLU A 424 24.06 6.18 26.48
N GLN A 425 24.40 7.23 25.73
CA GLN A 425 23.56 8.41 25.57
C GLN A 425 22.23 7.88 25.10
N GLY A 426 21.24 8.10 25.96
CA GLY A 426 20.10 7.23 26.04
C GLY A 426 19.43 6.96 24.71
N GLU A 427 18.74 5.82 24.69
CA GLU A 427 17.37 5.78 24.22
C GLU A 427 16.56 6.90 24.90
N GLN A 428 16.85 8.16 24.55
CA GLN A 428 15.87 9.22 24.54
C GLN A 428 14.91 8.79 23.43
N ASP A 429 13.97 7.93 23.82
CA ASP A 429 12.56 8.06 23.50
C ASP A 429 12.38 9.07 22.35
N PHE A 430 12.39 8.60 21.10
CA PHE A 430 12.10 9.41 19.92
C PHE A 430 10.62 9.83 20.02
N ARG A 431 10.33 10.69 20.99
CA ARG A 431 9.05 11.36 21.16
C ARG A 431 8.97 12.36 20.02
N LYS A 432 8.40 11.89 18.92
CA LYS A 432 8.12 12.67 17.69
C LYS A 432 7.23 13.90 17.96
N TYR A 433 6.64 14.01 19.15
CA TYR A 433 5.70 15.05 19.56
C TYR A 433 6.07 15.58 20.95
N GLU A 434 5.84 16.87 21.21
CA GLU A 434 6.03 17.47 22.53
C GLU A 434 4.82 17.16 23.43
N GLU A 435 4.94 16.17 24.33
CA GLU A 435 3.83 15.63 25.17
C GLU A 435 3.13 16.64 26.08
N GLY A 436 3.75 17.79 26.35
CA GLY A 436 3.21 18.86 27.20
C GLY A 436 2.51 19.99 26.44
N PHE A 437 2.40 19.91 25.12
CA PHE A 437 1.75 20.95 24.34
C PHE A 437 0.24 20.95 24.59
N ASP A 438 -0.31 22.08 25.05
CA ASP A 438 -1.75 22.31 25.16
C ASP A 438 -2.25 23.10 23.94
N PRO A 439 -2.99 22.48 23.00
CA PRO A 439 -3.55 23.17 21.84
C PRO A 439 -4.49 24.33 22.19
N TYR A 440 -5.19 24.26 23.34
CA TYR A 440 -6.10 25.31 23.78
C TYR A 440 -5.39 26.60 24.22
N SER A 441 -4.06 26.54 24.41
CA SER A 441 -3.24 27.74 24.67
C SER A 441 -3.09 28.64 23.44
N MET A 442 -3.29 28.10 22.23
CA MET A 442 -3.09 28.80 20.96
C MET A 442 -4.36 28.90 20.11
N PHE A 443 -5.27 27.94 20.20
CA PHE A 443 -6.45 27.87 19.34
C PHE A 443 -7.75 27.89 20.15
N THR A 444 -8.82 28.41 19.54
CA THR A 444 -10.16 28.30 20.14
C THR A 444 -10.68 26.87 20.03
N PRO A 445 -11.61 26.43 20.91
CA PRO A 445 -12.21 25.10 20.83
C PRO A 445 -12.80 24.78 19.46
N GLU A 446 -13.38 25.76 18.77
CA GLU A 446 -13.96 25.60 17.43
C GLU A 446 -12.89 25.31 16.36
N GLN A 447 -11.69 25.89 16.49
CA GLN A 447 -10.60 25.69 15.51
C GLN A 447 -9.98 24.30 15.57
N ILE A 448 -10.02 23.65 16.74
CA ILE A 448 -9.40 22.34 16.98
C ILE A 448 -10.43 21.23 17.23
N MET A 449 -11.73 21.55 17.15
CA MET A 449 -12.79 20.57 17.33
C MET A 449 -12.63 19.41 16.34
N GLY A 450 -12.48 18.19 16.87
CA GLY A 450 -12.29 16.98 16.07
C GLY A 450 -10.91 16.82 15.42
N LYS A 451 -9.93 17.68 15.75
CA LYS A 451 -8.55 17.58 15.28
C LYS A 451 -7.63 17.03 16.36
N ASP A 452 -6.72 16.12 15.98
CA ASP A 452 -5.60 15.71 16.82
C ASP A 452 -4.43 16.68 16.56
N VAL A 453 -4.25 17.65 17.45
CA VAL A 453 -3.29 18.75 17.26
C VAL A 453 -2.02 18.48 18.06
N ARG A 454 -0.87 18.51 17.37
CA ARG A 454 0.44 18.17 17.95
C ARG A 454 1.49 19.20 17.60
N LEU A 455 2.44 19.42 18.51
CA LEU A 455 3.61 20.27 18.31
C LEU A 455 4.83 19.41 17.95
N LEU A 456 5.48 19.78 16.85
CA LEU A 456 6.72 19.20 16.33
C LEU A 456 7.84 20.21 16.47
N ARG A 457 8.94 19.81 17.10
CA ARG A 457 10.17 20.61 17.21
C ARG A 457 11.26 20.00 16.33
N ILE A 458 11.42 20.54 15.12
CA ILE A 458 12.29 19.99 14.08
C ILE A 458 13.65 20.69 14.11
N LYS A 459 14.73 19.92 14.18
CA LYS A 459 16.10 20.46 14.19
C LYS A 459 16.48 20.99 12.81
N LYS A 460 17.12 22.16 12.76
CA LYS A 460 17.58 22.81 11.52
C LYS A 460 18.89 22.21 11.01
N GLU A 461 18.83 20.96 10.59
CA GLU A 461 19.95 20.28 9.94
C GLU A 461 19.68 20.17 8.44
N GLY A 462 20.52 20.81 7.60
CA GLY A 462 20.32 20.81 6.15
C GLY A 462 19.07 21.57 5.70
N SER A 463 18.43 21.08 4.63
CA SER A 463 17.16 21.58 4.12
C SER A 463 15.97 20.94 4.84
N LEU A 464 14.87 21.67 4.97
CA LEU A 464 13.63 21.14 5.56
C LEU A 464 13.02 20.05 4.67
N ASP A 465 13.03 20.26 3.35
CA ASP A 465 12.45 19.44 2.29
C ASP A 465 11.02 18.95 2.58
N LEU A 466 10.17 19.92 2.91
CA LEU A 466 8.73 19.76 3.08
C LEU A 466 8.01 20.54 1.97
N ALA A 467 7.11 19.89 1.24
CA ALA A 467 6.24 20.54 0.27
C ALA A 467 4.84 20.75 0.84
N LEU A 468 4.25 21.91 0.54
CA LEU A 468 2.90 22.28 0.97
C LEU A 468 1.94 22.34 -0.23
N GLU A 469 0.65 22.17 0.01
CA GLU A 469 -0.42 22.48 -0.92
C GLU A 469 -1.66 23.04 -0.19
N GLY A 470 -2.63 23.56 -0.94
CA GLY A 470 -3.87 24.09 -0.38
C GLY A 470 -3.84 25.60 -0.12
N GLY A 471 -4.23 26.02 1.07
CA GLY A 471 -4.45 27.42 1.47
C GLY A 471 -5.92 27.80 1.60
N VAL A 472 -6.21 28.90 2.30
CA VAL A 472 -7.57 29.43 2.53
C VAL A 472 -8.29 29.78 1.21
N ASP A 473 -7.53 30.14 0.18
CA ASP A 473 -7.99 30.48 -1.16
C ASP A 473 -8.10 29.25 -2.08
N SER A 474 -7.69 28.08 -1.59
CA SER A 474 -7.88 26.80 -2.27
C SER A 474 -9.21 26.17 -1.86
N PRO A 475 -9.75 25.26 -2.69
CA PRO A 475 -10.91 24.47 -2.30
C PRO A 475 -10.70 23.56 -1.07
N ILE A 476 -9.46 23.26 -0.71
CA ILE A 476 -9.14 22.52 0.52
C ILE A 476 -9.40 23.43 1.74
N GLY A 477 -9.21 24.75 1.58
CA GLY A 477 -9.47 25.77 2.60
C GLY A 477 -8.44 25.80 3.74
N LYS A 478 -7.38 25.00 3.65
CA LYS A 478 -6.31 24.85 4.66
C LYS A 478 -5.00 24.50 3.98
N VAL A 479 -3.88 24.79 4.65
CA VAL A 479 -2.53 24.45 4.19
C VAL A 479 -2.16 23.06 4.71
N VAL A 480 -1.77 22.16 3.81
CA VAL A 480 -1.45 20.77 4.14
C VAL A 480 -0.12 20.35 3.56
N VAL A 481 0.51 19.34 4.16
CA VAL A 481 1.73 18.72 3.65
C VAL A 481 1.40 17.87 2.41
N SER A 482 2.02 18.19 1.28
CA SER A 482 1.86 17.45 0.01
C SER A 482 2.92 16.36 -0.17
N ALA A 483 4.14 16.59 0.31
CA ALA A 483 5.22 15.62 0.30
C ALA A 483 6.26 15.93 1.39
N VAL A 484 6.88 14.87 1.89
CA VAL A 484 8.11 14.91 2.72
C VAL A 484 9.19 14.22 1.89
N TYR A 485 10.27 14.91 1.57
CA TYR A 485 11.31 14.34 0.71
C TYR A 485 12.41 13.67 1.52
N GLU A 486 12.97 12.60 0.95
CA GLU A 486 14.09 11.87 1.52
C GLU A 486 15.28 12.80 1.80
N ARG A 487 15.95 12.56 2.93
CA ARG A 487 17.11 13.29 3.45
C ARG A 487 16.82 14.72 3.91
N GLY A 488 15.57 15.13 3.93
CA GLY A 488 15.14 16.38 4.56
C GLY A 488 15.14 16.32 6.09
N ALA A 489 15.19 17.48 6.74
CA ALA A 489 15.03 17.56 8.19
C ALA A 489 13.63 17.09 8.65
N ALA A 490 12.59 17.35 7.83
CA ALA A 490 11.23 16.89 8.11
C ALA A 490 11.14 15.36 8.17
N GLU A 491 11.78 14.67 7.21
CA GLU A 491 11.84 13.20 7.20
C GLU A 491 12.61 12.66 8.41
N ARG A 492 13.79 13.21 8.71
CA ARG A 492 14.61 12.77 9.85
C ARG A 492 13.89 12.90 11.19
N HIS A 493 13.05 13.93 11.35
CA HIS A 493 12.22 14.08 12.52
C HIS A 493 11.13 12.99 12.60
N GLY A 494 10.54 12.61 11.45
CA GLY A 494 9.61 11.49 11.32
C GLY A 494 8.24 11.67 11.97
N GLY A 495 7.98 12.84 12.57
CA GLY A 495 6.70 13.23 13.18
C GLY A 495 5.73 13.98 12.28
N ILE A 496 6.14 14.30 11.04
CA ILE A 496 5.30 14.96 10.04
C ILE A 496 5.08 14.02 8.85
N VAL A 497 3.84 13.92 8.38
CA VAL A 497 3.48 13.07 7.25
C VAL A 497 2.68 13.85 6.22
N LYS A 498 2.63 13.29 5.01
CA LYS A 498 1.75 13.80 3.95
C LYS A 498 0.30 13.80 4.46
N GLY A 499 -0.37 14.93 4.27
CA GLY A 499 -1.76 15.12 4.69
C GLY A 499 -1.95 15.93 5.97
N ASP A 500 -0.91 16.09 6.78
CA ASP A 500 -0.99 16.91 8.00
C ASP A 500 -1.29 18.37 7.64
N GLU A 501 -2.19 18.99 8.40
CA GLU A 501 -2.53 20.40 8.25
C GLU A 501 -1.56 21.25 9.08
N ILE A 502 -0.90 22.23 8.46
CA ILE A 502 -0.04 23.17 9.16
C ILE A 502 -0.92 24.23 9.82
N MET A 503 -0.98 24.23 11.15
CA MET A 503 -1.81 25.14 11.93
C MET A 503 -1.04 26.34 12.48
N ALA A 504 0.23 26.16 12.85
CA ALA A 504 1.11 27.24 13.27
C ALA A 504 2.59 26.99 12.92
N ILE A 505 3.33 28.07 12.70
CA ILE A 505 4.77 28.06 12.41
C ILE A 505 5.46 29.03 13.37
N ASN A 506 6.38 28.54 14.20
CA ASN A 506 7.09 29.29 15.25
C ASN A 506 6.12 30.15 16.09
N GLY A 507 5.03 29.54 16.57
CA GLY A 507 4.02 30.18 17.41
C GLY A 507 3.06 31.14 16.68
N LYS A 508 3.22 31.36 15.37
CA LYS A 508 2.29 32.15 14.57
C LYS A 508 1.24 31.24 13.95
N ILE A 509 -0.04 31.48 14.23
CA ILE A 509 -1.16 30.77 13.61
C ILE A 509 -1.21 31.08 12.11
N VAL A 510 -1.41 30.06 11.28
CA VAL A 510 -1.41 30.14 9.81
C VAL A 510 -2.65 29.49 9.17
N THR A 511 -3.68 29.19 9.95
CA THR A 511 -4.89 28.51 9.47
C THR A 511 -5.69 29.30 8.43
N ASP A 512 -5.50 30.62 8.37
CA ASP A 512 -6.12 31.54 7.42
C ASP A 512 -5.20 31.98 6.28
N TYR A 513 -4.07 31.30 6.08
CA TYR A 513 -3.07 31.70 5.08
C TYR A 513 -3.38 31.12 3.70
N THR A 514 -3.07 31.90 2.67
CA THR A 514 -2.88 31.37 1.32
C THR A 514 -1.64 30.49 1.26
N LEU A 515 -1.53 29.61 0.25
CA LEU A 515 -0.33 28.76 0.10
C LEU A 515 0.96 29.58 0.05
N ALA A 516 0.96 30.68 -0.72
CA ALA A 516 2.14 31.54 -0.87
C ALA A 516 2.54 32.21 0.44
N GLU A 517 1.57 32.63 1.27
CA GLU A 517 1.85 33.20 2.59
C GLU A 517 2.43 32.14 3.55
N ALA A 518 1.90 30.92 3.52
CA ALA A 518 2.39 29.83 4.35
C ALA A 518 3.79 29.37 3.94
N GLU A 519 4.07 29.23 2.63
CA GLU A 519 5.41 28.95 2.11
C GLU A 519 6.41 30.05 2.50
N ALA A 520 6.02 31.33 2.37
CA ALA A 520 6.86 32.44 2.78
C ALA A 520 7.09 32.46 4.30
N ALA A 521 6.08 32.14 5.11
CA ALA A 521 6.20 32.05 6.56
C ALA A 521 7.12 30.90 6.98
N LEU A 522 6.98 29.73 6.36
CA LEU A 522 7.82 28.56 6.59
C LEU A 522 9.28 28.84 6.21
N GLN A 523 9.51 29.40 5.02
CA GLN A 523 10.84 29.77 4.53
C GLN A 523 11.48 30.82 5.46
N LYS A 524 10.71 31.80 5.93
CA LYS A 524 11.19 32.82 6.86
C LYS A 524 11.54 32.20 8.22
N ALA A 525 10.69 31.32 8.76
CA ALA A 525 10.92 30.65 10.04
C ALA A 525 12.15 29.71 10.00
N TRP A 526 12.36 29.01 8.89
CA TRP A 526 13.53 28.17 8.68
C TRP A 526 14.83 28.99 8.66
N ASN A 527 14.82 30.13 7.95
CA ASN A 527 15.99 30.99 7.81
C ASN A 527 16.20 31.97 8.99
N GLN A 528 15.26 32.05 9.93
CA GLN A 528 15.47 32.78 11.19
C GLN A 528 16.53 32.08 12.05
N GLY A 529 17.22 32.83 12.91
CA GLY A 529 18.19 32.26 13.85
C GLY A 529 17.56 31.25 14.81
N GLY A 530 18.40 30.41 15.43
CA GLY A 530 18.00 29.33 16.33
C GLY A 530 18.11 27.95 15.68
N ASP A 531 18.28 26.92 16.51
CA ASP A 531 18.58 25.55 16.06
C ASP A 531 17.34 24.73 15.68
N TRP A 532 16.15 25.26 15.94
CA TRP A 532 14.87 24.54 15.83
C TRP A 532 13.81 25.36 15.11
N ILE A 533 12.90 24.67 14.43
CA ILE A 533 11.60 25.22 14.00
C ILE A 533 10.49 24.47 14.74
N ASP A 534 9.52 25.22 15.24
CA ASP A 534 8.35 24.68 15.90
C ASP A 534 7.18 24.71 14.91
N LEU A 535 6.60 23.56 14.61
CA LEU A 535 5.41 23.42 13.77
C LEU A 535 4.27 22.81 14.59
N VAL A 536 3.13 23.49 14.63
CA VAL A 536 1.90 22.88 15.15
C VAL A 536 1.12 22.33 13.97
N VAL A 537 0.80 21.04 14.02
CA VAL A 537 0.07 20.33 12.98
C VAL A 537 -1.22 19.74 13.53
N ALA A 538 -2.28 19.73 12.73
CA ALA A 538 -3.38 18.79 12.94
C ALA A 538 -3.07 17.52 12.13
N VAL A 539 -2.91 16.41 12.85
CA VAL A 539 -2.62 15.10 12.28
C VAL A 539 -3.77 14.69 11.39
N CYS A 540 -3.46 14.18 10.20
CA CYS A 540 -4.49 13.65 9.31
C CYS A 540 -5.30 12.56 10.05
N PRO A 541 -6.63 12.72 10.21
CA PRO A 541 -7.42 11.79 10.98
C PRO A 541 -7.44 10.39 10.34
N PRO A 542 -7.27 9.30 11.10
CA PRO A 542 -7.60 7.96 10.64
C PRO A 542 -9.13 7.84 10.53
N LYS A 543 -9.66 7.31 9.42
CA LYS A 543 -11.12 7.20 9.21
C LYS A 543 -11.57 5.73 9.09
N GLU A 544 -12.79 5.49 9.52
CA GLU A 544 -13.51 4.22 9.43
C GLU A 544 -13.99 3.99 7.98
N TYR A 545 -14.04 2.72 7.55
CA TYR A 545 -14.19 2.37 6.14
C TYR A 545 -15.66 2.24 5.72
N ASP A 546 -16.20 3.30 5.15
CA ASP A 546 -17.39 3.27 4.28
C ASP A 546 -17.22 4.33 3.19
N ASP A 547 -16.43 3.98 2.16
CA ASP A 547 -15.78 4.94 1.24
C ASP A 547 -16.35 4.94 -0.19
N GLU A 548 -17.41 4.18 -0.46
CA GLU A 548 -17.98 4.11 -1.81
C GLU A 548 -19.04 5.19 -2.00
N LEU A 549 -18.69 6.23 -2.76
CA LEU A 549 -19.61 7.31 -3.10
C LEU A 549 -19.91 7.35 -4.58
N THR A 550 -21.21 7.31 -4.92
CA THR A 550 -21.68 7.30 -6.30
C THR A 550 -22.17 8.68 -6.72
N PHE A 551 -21.67 9.17 -7.84
CA PHE A 551 -22.09 10.43 -8.47
C PHE A 551 -23.09 10.16 -9.58
N PHE A 552 -24.36 10.12 -9.20
CA PHE A 552 -25.50 10.15 -10.11
C PHE A 552 -25.91 11.58 -10.46
#